data_AF-A0A3B8WXZ7-F1
#
_entry.id   AF-A0A3B8WXZ7-F1
#
_cell.length_a   1.000
_cell.length_b   1.000
_cell.length_c   1.000
_cell.angle_alpha   90.00
_cell.angle_beta   90.00
_cell.angle_gamma   90.00
#
_symmetry.space_group_name_H-M   'P 1'
#
loop_
_entity.id
_entity.type
_entity.pdbx_description
1 polymer ?
#
loop_
_entity_poly.entity_id
_entity_poly.type
_entity_poly.pdbx_seq_one_letter_code
_entity_poly.pdbx_strand_id
1 'polypeptide(L)'
;MAKNKKQIVSLRLDKPDMNRIKEIAARVHSKEADVYRFALRLGLARLAPLHDNRARGSELIPVFAEYGSELTSSFNLDSKRLEQLFNDGVIEKAGLVSEEDLELIALSATPETYLYSRLRSLLGRSVTRGNALELLCEYLLNKYTFVDEDDTAES
;
A
#
# COMPACT_ATOMS: atom_id res chain seq x y z
N MET A 1 -34.23 -5.69 4.16
CA MET A 1 -33.18 -4.89 4.84
C MET A 1 -32.42 -5.80 5.79
N ALA A 2 -31.20 -6.20 5.43
CA ALA A 2 -30.41 -7.09 6.28
C ALA A 2 -29.98 -6.33 7.55
N LYS A 3 -30.41 -6.84 8.72
CA LYS A 3 -30.05 -6.30 10.03
C LYS A 3 -28.53 -6.35 10.15
N ASN A 4 -27.88 -5.19 10.19
CA ASN A 4 -26.42 -5.09 10.32
C ASN A 4 -26.02 -5.55 11.74
N LYS A 5 -25.89 -6.87 11.91
CA LYS A 5 -25.71 -7.50 13.22
C LYS A 5 -24.25 -7.37 13.61
N LYS A 6 -23.97 -6.60 14.67
CA LYS A 6 -22.62 -6.51 15.25
C LYS A 6 -22.14 -7.92 15.60
N GLN A 7 -20.97 -8.28 15.09
CA GLN A 7 -20.31 -9.55 15.38
C GLN A 7 -19.17 -9.32 16.38
N ILE A 8 -18.92 -10.32 17.23
CA ILE A 8 -17.78 -10.31 18.15
C ILE A 8 -16.62 -11.00 17.44
N VAL A 9 -15.47 -10.34 17.42
CA VAL A 9 -14.22 -10.86 16.87
C VAL A 9 -13.18 -10.89 17.99
N SER A 10 -12.43 -11.99 18.08
CA SER A 10 -11.31 -12.13 19.01
C SER A 10 -10.01 -11.90 18.26
N LEU A 11 -9.17 -10.98 18.73
CA LEU A 11 -7.85 -10.68 18.17
C LEU A 11 -6.77 -11.12 19.16
N ARG A 12 -5.67 -11.67 18.65
CA ARG A 12 -4.46 -11.92 19.44
C ARG A 12 -3.48 -10.79 19.22
N LEU A 13 -3.02 -10.20 20.31
CA LEU A 13 -2.04 -9.13 20.33
C LEU A 13 -0.96 -9.47 21.35
N ASP A 14 0.22 -8.90 21.15
CA ASP A 14 1.27 -9.00 22.14
C ASP A 14 0.98 -8.06 23.33
N LYS A 15 1.72 -8.28 24.42
CA LYS A 15 1.54 -7.50 25.65
C LYS A 15 1.89 -6.00 25.46
N PRO A 16 2.95 -5.63 24.72
CA PRO A 16 3.24 -4.24 24.40
C PRO A 16 2.09 -3.50 23.70
N ASP A 17 1.49 -4.09 22.66
CA ASP A 17 0.41 -3.43 21.92
C ASP A 17 -0.85 -3.32 22.78
N MET A 18 -1.17 -4.35 23.57
CA MET A 18 -2.27 -4.27 24.54
C MET A 18 -2.06 -3.12 25.55
N ASN A 19 -0.83 -2.90 26.01
CA ASN A 19 -0.54 -1.80 26.94
C ASN A 19 -0.69 -0.44 26.27
N ARG A 20 -0.17 -0.27 25.05
CA ARG A 20 -0.35 0.97 24.27
C ARG A 20 -1.83 1.32 24.09
N ILE A 21 -2.66 0.33 23.78
CA ILE A 21 -4.11 0.53 23.60
C ILE A 21 -4.76 1.01 24.91
N LYS A 22 -4.38 0.44 26.06
CA LYS A 22 -4.86 0.88 27.38
C LYS A 22 -4.47 2.32 27.69
N GLU A 23 -3.22 2.67 27.43
CA GLU A 23 -2.70 4.02 27.66
C GLU A 23 -3.42 5.06 26.79
N ILE A 24 -3.62 4.74 25.50
CA ILE A 24 -4.39 5.59 24.58
C ILE A 24 -5.82 5.75 25.10
N ALA A 25 -6.50 4.64 25.44
CA ALA A 25 -7.87 4.66 25.93
C ALA A 25 -8.03 5.54 27.18
N ALA A 26 -7.11 5.41 28.14
CA ALA A 26 -7.08 6.23 29.34
C ALA A 26 -6.88 7.72 29.03
N ARG A 27 -5.92 8.04 28.13
CA ARG A 27 -5.59 9.42 27.76
C ARG A 27 -6.71 10.13 27.01
N VAL A 28 -7.46 9.42 26.17
CA VAL A 28 -8.60 9.99 25.43
C VAL A 28 -9.94 9.80 26.15
N HIS A 29 -9.92 9.32 27.40
CA HIS A 29 -11.10 9.07 28.22
C HIS A 29 -12.16 8.17 27.54
N SER A 30 -11.70 7.10 26.88
CA SER A 30 -12.55 6.18 26.14
C SER A 30 -12.33 4.72 26.55
N LYS A 31 -13.17 3.81 26.05
CA LYS A 31 -13.02 2.37 26.28
C LYS A 31 -11.99 1.81 25.30
N GLU A 32 -11.23 0.79 25.74
CA GLU A 32 -10.30 0.06 24.85
C GLU A 32 -11.00 -0.42 23.56
N ALA A 33 -12.24 -0.92 23.68
CA ALA A 33 -13.08 -1.34 22.56
C ALA A 33 -13.25 -0.26 21.47
N ASP A 34 -13.30 1.01 21.84
CA ASP A 34 -13.45 2.11 20.89
C ASP A 34 -12.12 2.44 20.21
N VAL A 35 -11.00 2.30 20.93
CA VAL A 35 -9.65 2.41 20.36
C VAL A 35 -9.41 1.29 19.33
N TYR A 36 -9.75 0.03 19.65
CA TYR A 36 -9.66 -1.08 18.70
C TYR A 36 -10.46 -0.80 17.43
N ARG A 37 -11.73 -0.36 17.57
CA ARG A 37 -12.59 -0.04 16.42
C ARG A 37 -12.06 1.13 15.60
N PHE A 38 -11.53 2.16 16.25
CA PHE A 38 -10.94 3.31 15.59
C PHE A 38 -9.73 2.88 14.75
N ALA A 39 -8.78 2.16 15.34
CA ALA A 39 -7.58 1.69 14.65
C ALA A 39 -7.94 0.80 13.45
N LEU A 40 -8.88 -0.13 13.62
CA LEU A 40 -9.35 -0.98 12.52
C LEU A 40 -10.01 -0.17 11.40
N ARG A 41 -10.87 0.80 11.73
CA ARG A 41 -11.51 1.66 10.72
C ARG A 41 -10.50 2.52 9.97
N LEU A 42 -9.52 3.08 10.69
CA LEU A 42 -8.47 3.89 10.09
C LEU A 42 -7.62 3.05 9.13
N GLY A 43 -7.22 1.85 9.55
CA GLY A 43 -6.50 0.91 8.69
C GLY A 43 -7.31 0.52 7.45
N LEU A 44 -8.57 0.12 7.63
CA LEU A 44 -9.43 -0.26 6.51
C LEU A 44 -9.70 0.91 5.53
N ALA A 45 -9.80 2.14 6.03
CA ALA A 45 -9.97 3.32 5.17
C ALA A 45 -8.72 3.57 4.31
N ARG A 46 -7.52 3.40 4.89
CA ARG A 46 -6.25 3.52 4.14
C ARG A 46 -6.08 2.42 3.10
N LEU A 47 -6.62 1.23 3.37
CA LEU A 47 -6.58 0.08 2.48
C LEU A 47 -7.83 0.00 1.57
N ALA A 48 -8.61 1.07 1.46
CA ALA A 48 -9.87 1.05 0.71
C ALA A 48 -9.74 0.56 -0.75
N PRO A 49 -8.69 0.92 -1.52
CA PRO A 49 -8.52 0.39 -2.88
C PRO A 49 -8.41 -1.14 -2.92
N LEU A 50 -7.83 -1.77 -1.91
CA LEU A 50 -7.71 -3.24 -1.82
C LEU A 50 -9.05 -3.93 -1.52
N HIS A 51 -10.03 -3.20 -1.00
CA HIS A 51 -11.38 -3.72 -0.78
C HIS A 51 -12.25 -3.63 -2.04
N ASP A 52 -11.92 -2.75 -2.98
CA ASP A 52 -12.62 -2.69 -4.25
C ASP A 52 -12.13 -3.80 -5.18
N ASN A 53 -12.97 -4.82 -5.37
CA ASN A 53 -12.67 -5.94 -6.26
C ASN A 53 -12.56 -5.54 -7.74
N ARG A 54 -12.91 -4.30 -8.10
CA ARG A 54 -12.71 -3.74 -9.45
C ARG A 54 -11.37 -3.04 -9.60
N ALA A 55 -10.77 -2.59 -8.51
CA ALA A 55 -9.50 -1.89 -8.55
C ALA A 55 -8.39 -2.85 -9.00
N ARG A 56 -7.75 -2.53 -10.12
CA ARG A 56 -6.71 -3.36 -10.75
C ARG A 56 -5.64 -2.48 -11.38
N GLY A 57 -4.48 -3.08 -11.63
CA GLY A 57 -3.39 -2.45 -12.35
C GLY A 57 -2.91 -1.17 -11.68
N SER A 58 -2.75 -0.11 -12.46
CA SER A 58 -2.32 1.22 -12.01
C SER A 58 -3.21 1.81 -10.91
N GLU A 59 -4.48 1.43 -10.80
CA GLU A 59 -5.39 1.93 -9.75
C GLU A 59 -4.98 1.50 -8.33
N LEU A 60 -4.19 0.43 -8.21
CA LEU A 60 -3.63 -0.03 -6.94
C LEU A 60 -2.31 0.66 -6.58
N ILE A 61 -1.69 1.40 -7.51
CA ILE A 61 -0.41 2.06 -7.26
C ILE A 61 -0.45 3.03 -6.09
N PRO A 62 -1.46 3.91 -5.92
CA PRO A 62 -1.46 4.87 -4.82
C PRO A 62 -1.34 4.22 -3.44
N VAL A 63 -2.04 3.10 -3.20
CA VAL A 63 -1.98 2.42 -1.90
C VAL A 63 -0.63 1.73 -1.67
N PHE A 64 0.00 1.21 -2.72
CA PHE A 64 1.32 0.58 -2.64
C PHE A 64 2.47 1.59 -2.69
N ALA A 65 2.27 2.79 -3.23
CA ALA A 65 3.23 3.87 -3.14
C ALA A 65 3.33 4.38 -1.69
N GLU A 66 2.19 4.47 -0.98
CA GLU A 66 2.13 4.98 0.39
C GLU A 66 2.43 3.91 1.45
N TYR A 67 1.93 2.67 1.28
CA TYR A 67 2.01 1.60 2.29
C TYR A 67 2.73 0.34 1.78
N GLY A 68 3.40 0.41 0.63
CA GLY A 68 3.94 -0.77 -0.06
C GLY A 68 4.93 -1.58 0.75
N SER A 69 5.81 -0.94 1.51
CA SER A 69 6.80 -1.63 2.34
C SER A 69 6.13 -2.44 3.44
N GLU A 70 5.20 -1.83 4.18
CA GLU A 70 4.44 -2.47 5.25
C GLU A 70 3.50 -3.55 4.71
N LEU A 71 2.81 -3.30 3.59
CA LEU A 71 1.92 -4.27 2.96
C LEU A 71 2.68 -5.50 2.48
N THR A 72 3.77 -5.27 1.77
CA THR A 72 4.58 -6.33 1.18
C THR A 72 5.22 -7.19 2.26
N SER A 73 5.77 -6.59 3.31
CA SER A 73 6.34 -7.31 4.46
C SER A 73 5.27 -8.04 5.28
N SER A 74 4.14 -7.39 5.60
CA SER A 74 3.10 -7.96 6.45
C SER A 74 2.35 -9.11 5.78
N PHE A 75 2.17 -9.04 4.45
CA PHE A 75 1.44 -10.06 3.68
C PHE A 75 2.34 -11.02 2.89
N ASN A 76 3.66 -10.89 3.02
CA ASN A 76 4.67 -11.66 2.28
C ASN A 76 4.42 -11.64 0.77
N LEU A 77 4.27 -10.45 0.20
CA LEU A 77 4.02 -10.26 -1.23
C LEU A 77 5.36 -10.29 -1.97
N ASP A 78 5.57 -11.27 -2.83
CA ASP A 78 6.70 -11.28 -3.77
C ASP A 78 6.25 -10.70 -5.12
N SER A 79 7.19 -10.51 -6.05
CA SER A 79 6.89 -9.95 -7.37
C SER A 79 5.82 -10.75 -8.12
N LYS A 80 5.78 -12.08 -7.97
CA LYS A 80 4.77 -12.93 -8.62
C LYS A 80 3.37 -12.72 -8.02
N ARG A 81 3.26 -12.61 -6.70
CA ARG A 81 1.99 -12.31 -6.03
C ARG A 81 1.53 -10.89 -6.32
N LEU A 82 2.45 -9.95 -6.45
CA LEU A 82 2.14 -8.59 -6.88
C LEU A 82 1.66 -8.56 -8.34
N GLU A 83 2.30 -9.31 -9.24
CA GLU A 83 1.85 -9.46 -10.64
C GLU A 83 0.41 -9.97 -10.71
N GLN A 84 0.10 -11.01 -9.94
CA GLN A 84 -1.27 -11.53 -9.86
C GLN A 84 -2.24 -10.52 -9.24
N LEU A 85 -1.84 -9.83 -8.17
CA LEU A 85 -2.70 -8.86 -7.49
C LEU A 85 -3.03 -7.66 -8.39
N PHE A 86 -2.04 -7.15 -9.11
CA PHE A 86 -2.16 -5.96 -9.93
C PHE A 86 -2.75 -6.29 -11.30
N ASN A 87 -2.16 -7.22 -12.03
CA ASN A 87 -2.42 -7.34 -13.47
C ASN A 87 -3.50 -8.39 -13.81
N ASP A 88 -3.93 -9.22 -12.87
CA ASP A 88 -4.99 -10.21 -13.14
C ASP A 88 -6.33 -9.53 -13.49
N GLY A 89 -6.85 -9.84 -14.67
CA GLY A 89 -8.08 -9.27 -15.21
C GLY A 89 -7.94 -7.87 -15.83
N VAL A 90 -6.73 -7.33 -15.96
CA VAL A 90 -6.49 -6.06 -16.69
C VAL A 90 -6.50 -6.34 -18.19
N ILE A 91 -7.39 -5.65 -18.92
CA ILE A 91 -7.56 -5.83 -20.37
C ILE A 91 -6.71 -4.81 -21.15
N GLU A 92 -6.66 -3.57 -20.67
CA GLU A 92 -5.96 -2.48 -21.35
C GLU A 92 -4.50 -2.41 -20.95
N LYS A 93 -3.60 -2.35 -21.94
CA LYS A 93 -2.16 -2.29 -21.68
C LYS A 93 -1.73 -1.07 -20.87
N ALA A 94 -2.43 0.06 -21.02
CA ALA A 94 -2.15 1.28 -20.26
C ALA A 94 -2.37 1.11 -18.76
N GLY A 95 -3.26 0.20 -18.34
CA GLY A 95 -3.52 -0.12 -16.94
C GLY A 95 -2.54 -1.13 -16.33
N LEU A 96 -1.70 -1.79 -17.13
CA LEU A 96 -0.76 -2.79 -16.63
C LEU A 96 0.41 -2.14 -15.88
N VAL A 97 0.76 -2.71 -14.74
CA VAL A 97 1.99 -2.35 -14.01
C VAL A 97 3.12 -3.23 -14.51
N SER A 98 4.28 -2.65 -14.80
CA SER A 98 5.40 -3.41 -15.35
C SER A 98 6.02 -4.30 -14.29
N GLU A 99 6.48 -5.49 -14.69
CA GLU A 99 7.16 -6.44 -13.80
C GLU A 99 8.33 -5.80 -13.03
N GLU A 100 9.10 -4.93 -13.70
CA GLU A 100 10.21 -4.18 -13.09
C GLU A 100 9.75 -3.31 -11.90
N ASP A 101 8.55 -2.73 -11.98
CA ASP A 101 8.03 -1.85 -10.94
C ASP A 101 7.44 -2.64 -9.78
N LEU A 102 6.83 -3.78 -10.08
CA LEU A 102 6.39 -4.72 -9.06
C LEU A 102 7.58 -5.34 -8.32
N GLU A 103 8.71 -5.54 -9.01
CA GLU A 103 9.98 -5.91 -8.37
C GLU A 103 10.45 -4.82 -7.41
N LEU A 104 10.41 -3.54 -7.82
CA LEU A 104 10.76 -2.41 -6.93
C LEU A 104 9.85 -2.34 -5.70
N ILE A 105 8.54 -2.55 -5.85
CA ILE A 105 7.59 -2.62 -4.74
C ILE A 105 7.94 -3.81 -3.82
N ALA A 106 8.20 -5.00 -4.37
CA ALA A 106 8.60 -6.16 -3.57
C ALA A 106 9.89 -5.88 -2.77
N LEU A 107 10.86 -5.20 -3.39
CA LEU A 107 12.13 -4.85 -2.76
C LEU A 107 12.00 -3.81 -1.65
N SER A 108 10.94 -3.00 -1.66
CA SER A 108 10.64 -2.02 -0.60
C SER A 108 10.44 -2.65 0.78
N ALA A 109 10.09 -3.93 0.85
CA ALA A 109 9.96 -4.68 2.10
C ALA A 109 11.26 -5.34 2.59
N THR A 110 12.32 -5.31 1.78
CA THR A 110 13.60 -5.94 2.10
C THR A 110 14.63 -4.90 2.57
N PRO A 111 15.68 -5.31 3.33
CA PRO A 111 16.74 -4.39 3.77
C PRO A 111 17.52 -3.74 2.59
N GLU A 112 17.01 -2.60 2.13
CA GLU A 112 17.51 -1.43 1.39
C GLU A 112 18.69 -1.50 0.40
N THR A 113 19.68 -2.39 0.53
CA THR A 113 20.92 -2.32 -0.27
C THR A 113 20.67 -2.52 -1.76
N TYR A 114 19.69 -3.35 -2.12
CA TYR A 114 19.36 -3.64 -3.51
C TYR A 114 18.35 -2.65 -4.12
N LEU A 115 17.37 -2.16 -3.33
CA LEU A 115 16.42 -1.15 -3.80
C LEU A 115 17.13 0.16 -4.18
N TYR A 116 18.06 0.61 -3.32
CA TYR A 116 18.84 1.84 -3.56
C TYR A 116 19.61 1.78 -4.88
N SER A 117 20.28 0.66 -5.17
CA SER A 117 21.11 0.55 -6.37
C SER A 117 20.27 0.51 -7.63
N ARG A 118 19.11 -0.16 -7.59
CA ARG A 118 18.12 -0.18 -8.68
C ARG A 118 17.56 1.22 -8.94
N LEU A 119 17.07 1.92 -7.91
CA LEU A 119 16.53 3.28 -8.05
C LEU A 119 17.57 4.28 -8.53
N ARG A 120 18.83 4.16 -8.09
CA ARG A 120 19.92 5.02 -8.57
C ARG A 120 20.18 4.84 -10.06
N SER A 121 20.16 3.60 -10.53
CA SER A 121 20.31 3.28 -11.95
C SER A 121 19.14 3.81 -12.78
N LEU A 122 17.92 3.74 -12.25
CA LEU A 122 16.70 4.12 -12.93
C LEU A 122 16.52 5.64 -13.00
N LEU A 123 16.73 6.35 -11.89
CA LEU A 123 16.46 7.79 -11.78
C LEU A 123 17.64 8.67 -12.22
N GLY A 124 18.85 8.12 -12.37
CA GLY A 124 20.04 8.88 -12.75
C GLY A 124 20.46 9.98 -11.78
N ARG A 125 19.86 10.06 -10.58
CA ARG A 125 20.08 11.08 -9.55
C ARG A 125 20.62 10.49 -8.25
N SER A 126 20.97 11.36 -7.30
CA SER A 126 21.44 10.94 -5.98
C SER A 126 20.29 10.26 -5.21
N VAL A 127 20.40 8.94 -5.05
CA VAL A 127 19.53 8.14 -4.18
C VAL A 127 20.34 7.80 -2.93
N THR A 128 19.72 7.89 -1.77
CA THR A 128 20.30 7.51 -0.48
C THR A 128 19.36 6.51 0.19
N ARG A 129 19.82 5.86 1.26
CA ARG A 129 18.94 4.99 2.06
C ARG A 129 17.75 5.75 2.65
N GLY A 130 17.99 6.98 3.13
CA GLY A 130 16.97 7.79 3.80
C GLY A 130 15.86 8.32 2.90
N ASN A 131 16.05 8.34 1.58
CA ASN A 131 15.04 8.82 0.63
C ASN A 131 14.60 7.77 -0.40
N ALA A 132 15.09 6.53 -0.33
CA ALA A 132 14.78 5.50 -1.34
C ALA A 132 13.26 5.22 -1.45
N LEU A 133 12.56 5.12 -0.33
CA LEU A 133 11.11 4.86 -0.31
C LEU A 133 10.31 6.06 -0.82
N GLU A 134 10.69 7.28 -0.44
CA GLU A 134 10.07 8.52 -0.94
C GLU A 134 10.24 8.63 -2.46
N LEU A 135 11.45 8.39 -2.96
CA LEU A 135 11.75 8.43 -4.40
C LEU A 135 11.04 7.31 -5.18
N LEU A 136 10.84 6.13 -4.57
CA LEU A 136 10.03 5.06 -5.16
C LEU A 136 8.56 5.49 -5.27
N CYS A 137 8.01 6.08 -4.21
CA CYS A 137 6.64 6.60 -4.20
C CYS A 137 6.45 7.67 -5.29
N GLU A 138 7.34 8.66 -5.37
CA GLU A 138 7.34 9.67 -6.43
C GLU A 138 7.39 9.03 -7.82
N TYR A 139 8.29 8.07 -8.03
CA TYR A 139 8.46 7.38 -9.30
C TYR A 139 7.18 6.67 -9.75
N LEU A 140 6.58 5.86 -8.87
CA LEU A 140 5.39 5.07 -9.19
C LEU A 140 4.17 5.97 -9.44
N LEU A 141 3.97 6.99 -8.61
CA LEU A 141 2.85 7.93 -8.78
C LEU A 141 2.98 8.69 -10.11
N ASN A 142 4.16 9.21 -10.43
CA ASN A 142 4.41 9.92 -11.69
C ASN A 142 4.17 9.03 -12.92
N LYS A 143 4.59 7.77 -12.86
CA LYS A 143 4.46 6.83 -13.99
C LYS A 143 3.03 6.38 -14.25
N TYR A 144 2.20 6.23 -13.20
CA TYR A 144 0.91 5.56 -13.30
C TYR A 144 -0.32 6.41 -12.99
N THR A 145 -0.15 7.57 -12.36
CA THR A 145 -1.28 8.43 -11.95
C THR A 145 -1.38 9.70 -12.81
N PHE A 146 -0.29 10.13 -13.45
CA PHE A 146 -0.22 11.38 -14.21
C PHE A 146 -0.18 11.17 -15.73
N VAL A 147 -0.86 10.14 -16.22
CA VAL A 147 -0.98 9.87 -17.66
C VAL A 147 -2.34 10.39 -18.15
N ASP A 148 -2.27 11.49 -18.92
CA ASP A 148 -3.24 12.07 -19.86
C ASP A 148 -4.19 13.23 -19.43
N GLU A 149 -3.69 14.47 -19.54
CA GLU A 149 -4.46 15.60 -20.09
C GLU A 149 -4.09 15.93 -21.56
N ASP A 150 -3.00 15.38 -22.12
CA ASP A 150 -2.47 15.85 -23.42
C ASP A 150 -2.92 15.08 -24.67
N ASP A 151 -3.69 13.99 -24.55
CA ASP A 151 -4.08 13.15 -25.71
C ASP A 151 -5.52 13.37 -26.23
N THR A 152 -6.20 14.46 -25.81
CA THR A 152 -7.53 14.85 -26.37
C THR A 152 -7.49 16.02 -27.36
N ALA A 153 -6.31 16.47 -27.76
CA ALA A 153 -6.16 17.61 -28.67
C ALA A 153 -5.63 17.24 -30.07
N GLU A 154 -6.08 16.13 -30.67
CA GLU A 154 -5.96 15.93 -32.12
C GLU A 154 -6.90 14.78 -32.60
N SER A 155 -8.15 15.13 -32.90
CA SER A 155 -9.06 14.35 -33.76
C SER A 155 -10.10 15.25 -34.41
#